data_AF-A0A443QP13-F1
#
_entry.id   AF-A0A443QP13-F1
#
_cell.length_a   1.000
_cell.length_b   1.000
_cell.length_c   1.000
_cell.angle_alpha   90.00
_cell.angle_beta   90.00
_cell.angle_gamma   90.00
#
_symmetry.space_group_name_H-M   'P 1'
#
loop_
_entity.id
_entity.type
_entity.pdbx_description
1 polymer ?
#
loop_
_entity_poly.entity_id
_entity_poly.type
_entity_poly.pdbx_seq_one_letter_code
_entity_poly.pdbx_strand_id
1 'polypeptide(L)'
;LFETHPEVQEVFMPFREVDPSDLKFSKELRAHALRVMGIVQKVVARIRDAEKCEQLLQELGKKHVSYGAKVNYVDLVGPQFIYAIKPSLESKWNEEVEVAWHLLFKFIAFHMKTSMIENANSG
;
A
#
# COMPACT_ATOMS: atom_id res chain seq x y z
N LEU A 1 4.00 -10.23 -1.05
CA LEU A 1 4.59 -9.18 -1.91
C LEU A 1 6.02 -9.52 -2.31
N PHE A 2 7.01 -9.46 -1.40
CA PHE A 2 8.40 -9.74 -1.79
C PHE A 2 8.67 -11.17 -2.26
N GLU A 3 7.90 -12.16 -1.78
CA GLU A 3 7.96 -13.54 -2.28
C GLU A 3 7.42 -13.70 -3.71
N THR A 4 6.45 -12.87 -4.11
CA THR A 4 5.77 -12.95 -5.41
C THR A 4 6.30 -11.94 -6.44
N HIS A 5 6.97 -10.89 -5.96
CA HIS A 5 7.48 -9.75 -6.72
C HIS A 5 8.84 -9.32 -6.14
N PRO A 6 9.92 -10.10 -6.36
CA PRO A 6 11.24 -9.83 -5.78
C PRO A 6 11.83 -8.50 -6.24
N GLU A 7 11.46 -8.00 -7.43
CA GLU A 7 11.88 -6.70 -7.96
C GLU A 7 11.45 -5.51 -7.08
N VAL A 8 10.38 -5.69 -6.28
CA VAL A 8 9.92 -4.67 -5.33
C VAL A 8 10.87 -4.56 -4.16
N GLN A 9 11.52 -5.66 -3.76
CA GLN A 9 12.51 -5.67 -2.68
C GLN A 9 13.76 -4.87 -3.08
N GLU A 10 14.22 -5.03 -4.32
CA GLU A 10 15.43 -4.36 -4.83
C GLU A 10 15.33 -2.83 -4.81
N VAL A 11 14.13 -2.28 -4.92
CA VAL A 11 13.90 -0.82 -4.87
C VAL A 11 13.55 -0.33 -3.48
N PHE A 12 13.11 -1.21 -2.59
CA PHE A 12 12.78 -0.83 -1.23
C PHE A 12 14.08 -0.69 -0.45
N MET A 13 14.64 0.52 -0.38
CA MET A 13 15.99 0.76 0.15
C MET A 13 16.31 0.04 1.47
N PRO A 14 15.39 -0.03 2.46
CA PRO A 14 15.63 -0.81 3.69
C PRO A 14 15.84 -2.33 3.51
N PHE A 15 15.46 -2.92 2.38
CA PHE A 15 15.38 -4.37 2.18
C PHE A 15 16.25 -4.90 1.03
N ARG A 16 16.94 -4.02 0.28
CA ARG A 16 17.71 -4.40 -0.92
C ARG A 16 18.72 -5.50 -0.68
N GLU A 17 19.37 -5.52 0.48
CA GLU A 17 20.44 -6.46 0.83
C GLU A 17 20.03 -7.49 1.90
N VAL A 18 18.74 -7.53 2.26
CA VAL A 18 18.24 -8.49 3.25
C VAL A 18 17.88 -9.79 2.55
N ASP A 19 18.31 -10.93 3.10
CA ASP A 19 17.88 -12.23 2.56
C ASP A 19 16.35 -12.36 2.65
N PRO A 20 15.65 -12.82 1.59
CA PRO A 20 14.21 -12.98 1.62
C PRO A 20 13.69 -13.82 2.79
N SER A 21 14.45 -14.82 3.24
CA SER A 21 14.10 -15.66 4.39
C SER A 21 14.18 -14.92 5.73
N ASP A 22 14.96 -13.84 5.80
CA ASP A 22 15.14 -12.99 6.98
C ASP A 22 14.18 -11.79 7.01
N LEU A 23 13.58 -11.43 5.88
CA LEU A 23 12.62 -10.31 5.78
C LEU A 23 11.48 -10.42 6.80
N LYS A 24 10.97 -11.62 7.05
CA LYS A 24 9.90 -11.86 8.05
C LYS A 24 10.29 -11.46 9.48
N PHE A 25 11.59 -11.36 9.75
CA PHE A 25 12.15 -10.93 11.03
C PHE A 25 12.54 -9.44 11.06
N SER A 26 12.54 -8.74 9.92
CA SER A 26 12.87 -7.31 9.85
C SER A 26 11.88 -6.46 10.67
N LYS A 27 12.43 -5.64 11.56
CA LYS A 27 11.66 -4.67 12.34
C LYS A 27 11.10 -3.57 11.43
N GLU A 28 11.85 -3.18 10.42
CA GLU A 28 11.51 -2.17 9.44
C GLU A 28 10.33 -2.64 8.58
N LEU A 29 10.32 -3.91 8.16
CA LEU A 29 9.19 -4.49 7.43
C LEU A 29 7.93 -4.52 8.29
N ARG A 30 8.04 -4.97 9.54
CA ARG A 30 6.90 -4.94 10.48
C ARG A 30 6.39 -3.52 10.70
N ALA A 31 7.29 -2.57 10.89
CA ALA A 31 6.91 -1.17 11.05
C ALA A 31 6.23 -0.59 9.79
N HIS A 32 6.70 -0.97 8.59
CA HIS A 32 6.06 -0.57 7.34
C HIS A 32 4.67 -1.19 7.20
N ALA A 33 4.52 -2.50 7.49
CA ALA A 33 3.22 -3.18 7.48
C ALA A 33 2.22 -2.50 8.42
N LEU A 34 2.64 -2.10 9.63
CA LEU A 34 1.81 -1.35 10.56
C LEU A 34 1.39 0.03 10.01
N ARG A 35 2.29 0.72 9.28
CA ARG A 35 1.94 2.00 8.62
C ARG A 35 0.92 1.79 7.50
N VAL A 36 1.05 0.72 6.70
CA VAL A 36 0.06 0.36 5.67
C VAL A 36 -1.31 0.11 6.30
N MET A 37 -1.37 -0.73 7.35
CA MET A 37 -2.61 -0.97 8.10
C MET A 37 -3.21 0.34 8.65
N GLY A 38 -2.38 1.23 9.20
CA GLY A 38 -2.82 2.51 9.73
C GLY A 38 -3.40 3.45 8.67
N ILE A 39 -2.86 3.45 7.44
CA ILE A 39 -3.45 4.21 6.33
C ILE A 39 -4.79 3.62 5.93
N VAL A 40 -4.88 2.31 5.74
CA VAL A 40 -6.14 1.63 5.39
C VAL A 40 -7.22 1.92 6.42
N GLN A 41 -6.91 1.81 7.72
CA GLN A 41 -7.84 2.14 8.80
C GLN A 41 -8.31 3.60 8.73
N LYS A 42 -7.40 4.55 8.46
CA LYS A 42 -7.74 5.97 8.36
C LYS A 42 -8.67 6.26 7.18
N VAL A 43 -8.48 5.61 6.04
CA VAL A 43 -9.33 5.75 4.85
C VAL A 43 -10.71 5.13 5.12
N VAL A 44 -10.76 3.91 5.64
CA VAL A 44 -12.04 3.25 6.01
C VAL A 44 -12.84 4.11 7.00
N ALA A 45 -12.18 4.66 8.03
CA ALA A 45 -12.83 5.52 9.02
C ALA A 45 -13.37 6.85 8.45
N ARG A 46 -12.91 7.25 7.26
CA ARG A 46 -13.26 8.51 6.59
C ARG A 46 -13.91 8.29 5.22
N ILE A 47 -14.40 7.09 4.93
CA ILE A 47 -14.90 6.73 3.60
C ILE A 47 -16.04 7.63 3.09
N ARG A 48 -16.74 8.34 3.98
CA ARG A 48 -17.79 9.32 3.65
C ARG A 48 -17.26 10.75 3.38
N ASP A 49 -15.97 10.98 3.61
CA ASP A 49 -15.28 12.27 3.45
C ASP A 49 -14.16 12.08 2.42
N ALA A 50 -14.55 12.15 1.14
CA ALA A 50 -13.67 11.91 0.01
C ALA A 50 -12.51 12.92 -0.03
N GLU A 51 -12.77 14.17 0.29
CA GLU A 51 -11.76 15.24 0.30
C GLU A 51 -10.66 14.98 1.32
N LYS A 52 -11.02 14.61 2.57
CA LYS A 52 -9.99 14.25 3.58
C LYS A 52 -9.21 12.99 3.20
N CYS A 53 -9.88 12.02 2.57
CA CYS A 53 -9.19 10.82 2.10
C CYS A 53 -8.19 11.16 0.99
N GLU A 54 -8.59 11.99 0.04
CA GLU A 54 -7.75 12.48 -1.05
C GLU A 54 -6.53 13.23 -0.50
N GLN A 55 -6.72 14.24 0.36
CA GLN A 55 -5.63 15.00 0.96
C GLN A 55 -4.62 14.09 1.69
N LEU A 56 -5.13 13.11 2.46
CA LEU A 56 -4.29 12.12 3.14
C LEU A 56 -3.44 11.30 2.15
N LEU A 57 -4.03 10.86 1.05
CA LEU A 57 -3.39 10.01 0.04
C LEU A 57 -2.42 10.79 -0.85
N GLN A 58 -2.72 12.06 -1.14
CA GLN A 58 -1.79 12.96 -1.83
C GLN A 58 -0.53 13.21 -0.99
N GLU A 59 -0.68 13.54 0.29
CA GLU A 59 0.46 13.68 1.20
C GLU A 59 1.27 12.38 1.35
N LEU A 60 0.59 11.23 1.27
CA LEU A 60 1.27 9.94 1.23
C LEU A 60 2.05 9.74 -0.07
N GLY A 61 1.49 10.13 -1.22
CA GLY A 61 2.14 10.07 -2.53
C GLY A 61 3.43 10.89 -2.58
N LYS A 62 3.39 12.16 -2.12
CA LYS A 62 4.59 13.02 -2.01
C LYS A 62 5.72 12.36 -1.24
N LYS A 63 5.42 11.73 -0.10
CA LYS A 63 6.41 10.99 0.70
C LYS A 63 6.98 9.79 -0.05
N HIS A 64 6.17 9.09 -0.85
CA HIS A 64 6.67 7.96 -1.62
C HIS A 64 7.59 8.37 -2.77
N VAL A 65 7.43 9.57 -3.32
CA VAL A 65 8.43 10.16 -4.23
C VAL A 65 9.77 10.37 -3.50
N SER A 66 9.75 10.97 -2.31
CA SER A 66 11.00 11.20 -1.55
C SER A 66 11.68 9.91 -1.05
N TYR A 67 10.92 8.81 -0.93
CA TYR A 67 11.49 7.47 -0.66
C TYR A 67 12.07 6.79 -1.90
N GLY A 68 11.91 7.35 -3.10
CA GLY A 68 12.33 6.73 -4.36
C GLY A 68 11.44 5.55 -4.79
N ALA A 69 10.19 5.50 -4.32
CA ALA A 69 9.27 4.43 -4.68
C ALA A 69 8.82 4.55 -6.15
N LYS A 70 8.76 3.41 -6.86
CA LYS A 70 8.23 3.38 -8.23
C LYS A 70 6.70 3.40 -8.23
N VAL A 71 6.11 4.30 -9.02
CA VAL A 71 4.65 4.48 -9.15
C VAL A 71 3.93 3.16 -9.43
N ASN A 72 4.48 2.33 -10.33
CA ASN A 72 3.85 1.06 -10.73
C ASN A 72 3.78 0.02 -9.60
N TYR A 73 4.61 0.11 -8.56
CA TYR A 73 4.58 -0.84 -7.45
C TYR A 73 3.48 -0.56 -6.43
N VAL A 74 2.86 0.63 -6.47
CA VAL A 74 1.71 0.97 -5.63
C VAL A 74 0.53 0.04 -5.91
N ASP A 75 0.33 -0.34 -7.18
CA ASP A 75 -0.77 -1.22 -7.60
C ASP A 75 -0.64 -2.65 -7.06
N LEU A 76 0.56 -3.08 -6.68
CA LEU A 76 0.81 -4.43 -6.15
C LEU A 76 0.35 -4.58 -4.70
N VAL A 77 0.19 -3.48 -3.96
CA VAL A 77 -0.14 -3.53 -2.52
C VAL A 77 -1.56 -4.07 -2.30
N GLY A 78 -2.53 -3.64 -3.12
CA GLY A 78 -3.94 -4.00 -2.94
C GLY A 78 -4.22 -5.50 -3.02
N PRO A 79 -3.86 -6.19 -4.12
CA PRO A 79 -4.05 -7.62 -4.24
C PRO A 79 -3.36 -8.42 -3.12
N GLN A 80 -2.15 -8.01 -2.72
CA GLN A 80 -1.39 -8.69 -1.67
C GLN A 80 -2.03 -8.48 -0.29
N PHE A 81 -2.58 -7.29 -0.03
CA PHE A 81 -3.31 -7.02 1.20
C PHE A 81 -4.58 -7.87 1.28
N ILE A 82 -5.39 -7.89 0.21
CA ILE A 82 -6.63 -8.66 0.12
C ILE A 82 -6.35 -10.15 0.34
N TYR A 83 -5.33 -10.68 -0.34
CA TYR A 83 -4.89 -12.07 -0.16
C TYR A 83 -4.54 -12.37 1.30
N ALA A 84 -3.86 -11.45 1.99
CA ALA A 84 -3.45 -11.64 3.39
C ALA A 84 -4.62 -11.57 4.39
N ILE A 85 -5.62 -10.71 4.16
CA ILE A 85 -6.74 -10.53 5.10
C ILE A 85 -7.89 -11.52 4.88
N LYS A 86 -8.07 -12.03 3.65
CA LYS A 86 -9.18 -12.90 3.28
C LYS A 86 -9.31 -14.13 4.20
N PRO A 87 -8.24 -14.88 4.51
CA PRO A 87 -8.33 -16.01 5.45
C PRO A 87 -8.77 -15.60 6.86
N SER A 88 -8.37 -14.42 7.33
CA SER A 88 -8.67 -13.92 8.69
C SER A 88 -10.12 -13.47 8.88
N LEU A 89 -10.88 -13.29 7.80
CA LEU A 89 -12.28 -12.86 7.85
C LEU A 89 -13.27 -14.02 7.78
N GLU A 90 -12.81 -15.22 7.40
CA GLU A 90 -13.57 -16.47 7.39
C GLU A 90 -15.02 -16.28 6.86
N SER A 91 -16.02 -16.51 7.72
CA SER A 91 -17.45 -16.42 7.38
C SER A 91 -17.95 -15.01 7.06
N LYS A 92 -17.17 -13.96 7.37
CA LYS A 92 -17.50 -12.57 7.03
C LYS A 92 -17.05 -12.19 5.61
N TRP A 93 -16.27 -13.04 4.95
CA TRP A 93 -15.86 -12.82 3.57
C TRP A 93 -16.94 -13.28 2.60
N ASN A 94 -17.29 -12.42 1.64
CA ASN A 94 -18.14 -12.75 0.51
C ASN A 94 -17.71 -11.94 -0.72
N GLU A 95 -18.36 -12.16 -1.86
CA GLU A 95 -18.01 -11.48 -3.12
C GLU A 95 -18.18 -9.95 -3.03
N GLU A 96 -19.22 -9.46 -2.36
CA GLU A 96 -19.45 -8.03 -2.17
C GLU A 96 -18.33 -7.38 -1.34
N VAL A 97 -17.89 -8.02 -0.26
CA VAL A 97 -16.77 -7.58 0.58
C VAL A 97 -15.47 -7.60 -0.21
N GLU A 98 -15.25 -8.64 -1.02
CA GLU A 98 -14.08 -8.73 -1.91
C GLU A 98 -14.05 -7.56 -2.90
N VAL A 99 -15.16 -7.28 -3.57
CA VAL A 99 -15.29 -6.14 -4.49
C VAL A 99 -15.06 -4.81 -3.75
N ALA A 100 -15.63 -4.64 -2.56
CA ALA A 100 -15.45 -3.42 -1.76
C ALA A 100 -13.98 -3.17 -1.40
N TRP A 101 -13.23 -4.21 -1.01
CA TRP A 101 -11.80 -4.09 -0.77
C TRP A 101 -11.01 -3.74 -2.03
N HIS A 102 -11.33 -4.36 -3.17
CA HIS A 102 -10.69 -4.01 -4.44
C HIS A 102 -10.95 -2.55 -4.82
N LEU A 103 -12.17 -2.05 -4.67
CA LEU A 103 -12.52 -0.65 -4.93
C LEU A 103 -11.77 0.31 -4.00
N LEU A 104 -11.68 -0.01 -2.70
CA LEU A 104 -10.92 0.78 -1.74
C LEU A 104 -9.44 0.88 -2.14
N PHE A 105 -8.80 -0.23 -2.51
CA PHE A 105 -7.39 -0.20 -2.92
C PHE A 105 -7.17 0.48 -4.26
N LYS A 106 -8.10 0.39 -5.21
CA LYS A 106 -8.07 1.18 -6.46
C LYS A 106 -8.13 2.68 -6.15
N PHE A 107 -9.01 3.09 -5.24
CA PHE A 107 -9.11 4.48 -4.79
C PHE A 107 -7.81 4.97 -4.13
N ILE A 108 -7.25 4.19 -3.20
CA ILE A 108 -5.97 4.48 -2.54
C ILE A 108 -4.85 4.64 -3.57
N ALA A 109 -4.70 3.65 -4.46
CA ALA A 109 -3.66 3.65 -5.47
C ALA A 109 -3.82 4.81 -6.46
N PHE A 110 -5.04 5.14 -6.87
CA PHE A 110 -5.32 6.25 -7.77
C PHE A 110 -4.78 7.58 -7.21
N HIS A 111 -5.27 8.03 -6.05
CA HIS A 111 -4.86 9.33 -5.51
C HIS A 111 -3.37 9.38 -5.14
N MET A 112 -2.82 8.28 -4.62
CA MET A 112 -1.41 8.20 -4.29
C MET A 112 -0.52 8.29 -5.54
N LYS A 113 -0.84 7.54 -6.60
CA LYS A 113 -0.08 7.56 -7.86
C LYS A 113 -0.20 8.91 -8.57
N THR A 114 -1.40 9.50 -8.62
CA THR A 114 -1.61 10.84 -9.19
C THR A 114 -0.67 11.84 -8.53
N SER A 115 -0.64 11.87 -7.20
CA SER A 115 0.27 12.74 -6.47
C SER A 115 1.74 12.41 -6.72
N MET A 116 2.12 11.13 -6.80
CA MET A 116 3.50 10.76 -7.12
C MET A 116 3.93 11.27 -8.51
N ILE A 117 3.07 11.14 -9.52
CA ILE A 117 3.34 11.58 -10.89
C ILE A 117 3.49 13.10 -10.95
N GLU A 118 2.58 13.85 -10.31
CA GLU A 118 2.63 15.32 -10.28
C GLU A 118 3.91 15.84 -9.61
N ASN A 119 4.34 15.19 -8.53
CA ASN A 119 5.49 15.64 -7.73
C ASN A 119 6.83 15.12 -8.26
N ALA A 120 6.85 14.04 -9.05
CA ALA A 120 8.05 13.58 -9.74
C ALA A 120 8.46 14.48 -10.92
N ASN A 121 7.49 15.18 -11.53
CA ASN A 121 7.75 16.10 -12.65
C ASN A 121 8.03 17.55 -12.20
N SER A 122 7.96 17.83 -10.90
CA SER A 122 8.09 19.17 -10.32
C SER A 122 9.47 19.48 -9.73
N GLY A 123 10.44 18.55 -9.84
CA GLY A 123 11.82 18.71 -9.40
C GLY A 123 12.80 18.57 -10.56
#